data_AF-A0AAU3PTB8-F1
#
_entry.id   AF-A0AAU3PTB8-F1
#
_cell.length_a   1.000
_cell.length_b   1.000
_cell.length_c   1.000
_cell.angle_alpha   90.00
_cell.angle_beta   90.00
_cell.angle_gamma   90.00
#
_symmetry.space_group_name_H-M   'P 1'
#
loop_
_entity.id
_entity.type
_entity.pdbx_description
1 polymer ?
#
loop_
_entity_poly.entity_id
_entity_poly.type
_entity_poly.pdbx_seq_one_letter_code
_entity_poly.pdbx_strand_id
1 'polypeptide(L)' 'MPDFLAATGGVVIGEPLSSATGRFLYARHPDGNEIEYVEWTADLRTRVLG' A
#
# COMPACT_ATOMS: atom_id res chain seq x y z
N MET A 1 -2.56 3.36 9.06
CA MET A 1 -2.17 2.18 8.27
C MET A 1 -1.00 1.42 8.92
N PRO A 2 0.10 2.07 9.34
CA PRO A 2 1.20 1.39 10.06
C PRO A 2 0.74 0.61 11.30
N ASP A 3 -0.16 1.20 12.09
CA ASP A 3 -0.69 0.55 13.30
C ASP A 3 -1.49 -0.73 13.01
N PHE A 4 -2.19 -0.79 11.87
CA PHE A 4 -2.93 -1.98 11.45
C PHE A 4 -1.96 -3.10 11.04
N LEU A 5 -0.96 -2.77 10.22
CA LEU A 5 0.06 -3.74 9.81
C LEU A 5 0.79 -4.31 11.02
N ALA A 6 1.22 -3.45 11.94
CA ALA A 6 1.90 -3.88 13.15
C ALA A 6 1.01 -4.80 14.01
N ALA A 7 -0.29 -4.47 14.15
CA ALA A 7 -1.25 -5.28 14.89
C ALA A 7 -1.45 -6.68 14.27
N THR A 8 -1.28 -6.83 12.96
CA THR A 8 -1.34 -8.13 12.27
C THR A 8 0.03 -8.82 12.17
N GLY A 9 1.10 -8.26 12.76
CA GLY A 9 2.47 -8.80 12.66
C GLY A 9 3.17 -8.51 11.34
N GLY A 10 2.61 -7.62 10.52
CA GLY A 10 3.21 -7.14 9.28
C GLY A 10 4.20 -6.00 9.52
N VAL A 11 5.14 -5.83 8.59
CA VAL A 11 6.21 -4.82 8.67
C VAL A 11 6.25 -4.01 7.37
N VAL A 12 6.25 -2.69 7.47
CA VAL A 12 6.45 -1.79 6.32
C VAL A 12 7.89 -1.90 5.83
N ILE A 13 8.08 -2.00 4.51
CA ILE A 13 9.37 -2.07 3.85
C ILE A 13 9.69 -0.68 3.29
N GLY A 14 10.64 0.01 3.90
CA GLY A 14 11.05 1.35 3.48
C GLY A 14 10.02 2.44 3.79
N GLU A 15 10.16 3.58 3.13
CA GLU A 15 9.24 4.71 3.27
C GLU A 15 8.13 4.67 2.19
N PRO A 16 6.95 5.24 2.46
CA PRO A 16 5.93 5.44 1.43
C PRO A 16 6.46 6.24 0.24
N LEU A 17 6.01 5.87 -0.96
CA LEU A 17 6.43 6.46 -2.22
C LEU A 17 5.23 7.09 -2.93
N SER A 18 5.51 8.10 -3.75
CA SER A 18 4.51 8.75 -4.62
C SER A 18 4.91 8.57 -6.09
N SER A 19 3.91 8.41 -6.96
CA SER A 19 4.08 8.31 -8.41
C SER A 19 2.97 9.07 -9.14
N ALA A 20 2.99 9.03 -10.47
CA ALA A 20 1.92 9.57 -11.30
C ALA A 20 0.57 8.87 -11.09
N THR A 21 0.55 7.65 -10.55
CA THR A 21 -0.68 6.85 -10.36
C THR A 21 -1.23 6.91 -8.93
N GLY A 22 -0.49 7.49 -7.99
CA GLY A 22 -0.94 7.66 -6.60
C GLY A 22 0.20 7.52 -5.60
N ARG A 23 -0.14 7.11 -4.38
CA ARG A 23 0.79 6.81 -3.29
C ARG A 23 0.76 5.32 -2.98
N PHE A 24 1.90 4.76 -2.62
CA PHE A 24 2.00 3.36 -2.28
C PHE A 24 3.09 3.10 -1.24
N LEU A 25 3.01 1.94 -0.61
CA LEU A 25 4.07 1.37 0.21
C LEU A 25 4.08 -0.14 0.05
N TYR A 26 5.22 -0.76 0.37
CA TYR A 26 5.33 -2.20 0.48
C TYR A 26 5.31 -2.62 1.94
N ALA A 27 4.73 -3.78 2.22
CA ALA A 27 4.79 -4.41 3.53
C ALA A 27 4.99 -5.92 3.39
N ARG A 28 5.71 -6.52 4.33
CA ARG A 28 5.81 -7.96 4.49
C ARG A 28 4.81 -8.44 5.53
N HIS A 29 3.93 -9.36 5.15
CA HIS A 29 2.98 -10.01 6.06
C HIS A 29 3.66 -11.15 6.83
N PRO A 30 3.06 -11.65 7.93
CA PRO A 30 3.66 -12.72 8.75
C PRO A 30 3.90 -14.03 8.01
N ASP A 31 3.12 -14.29 6.95
CA ASP A 31 3.27 -15.44 6.07
C ASP A 31 4.43 -15.28 5.06
N GLY A 32 5.13 -14.14 5.11
CA GLY A 32 6.25 -13.81 4.24
C GLY A 32 5.84 -13.13 2.92
N ASN A 33 4.55 -13.01 2.63
CA ASN A 33 4.07 -12.37 1.41
C ASN A 33 4.37 -10.87 1.42
N GLU A 34 4.85 -10.36 0.29
CA GLU A 34 5.05 -8.93 0.07
C GLU A 34 3.83 -8.34 -0.61
N ILE A 35 3.25 -7.33 0.02
CA ILE A 35 2.00 -6.70 -0.40
C ILE A 35 2.27 -5.23 -0.70
N GLU A 36 1.82 -4.77 -1.86
CA GLU A 36 1.73 -3.36 -2.19
C GLU A 36 0.39 -2.81 -1.71
N TYR A 37 0.45 -1.81 -0.83
CA TYR A 37 -0.72 -1.03 -0.44
C TYR A 37 -0.75 0.23 -1.28
N VAL A 38 -1.72 0.29 -2.19
CA VAL A 38 -1.85 1.37 -3.16
C VAL A 38 -3.06 2.25 -2.83
N GLU A 39 -2.85 3.55 -2.91
CA GLU A 39 -3.88 4.57 -2.96
C GLU A 39 -3.80 5.24 -4.33
N TRP A 40 -4.71 4.88 -5.24
CA TRP A 40 -4.76 5.50 -6.58
C TRP A 40 -5.23 6.96 -6.52
N THR A 41 -4.77 7.76 -7.47
CA THR A 41 -5.36 9.09 -7.71
C THR A 41 -6.85 8.97 -8.00
N ALA A 42 -7.61 10.04 -7.71
CA ALA A 42 -9.05 10.07 -7.97
C ALA A 42 -9.35 9.77 -9.45
N ASP A 43 -8.63 10.40 -10.38
CA ASP A 43 -8.80 10.19 -11.82
C ASP A 43 -8.56 8.73 -12.24
N LEU A 44 -7.50 8.10 -11.71
CA LEU A 44 -7.21 6.71 -12.03
C LEU A 44 -8.26 5.78 -11.42
N ARG A 45 -8.68 6.04 -10.19
CA ARG A 45 -9.74 5.28 -9.52
C ARG A 45 -11.03 5.33 -10.33
N THR A 46 -11.49 6.50 -10.74
CA THR A 46 -12.68 6.68 -11.59
C THR A 46 -12.53 5.95 -12.91
N ARG A 47 -11.37 6.08 -13.58
CA ARG A 47 -11.10 5.41 -14.86
C ARG A 47 -11.17 3.88 -14.76
N VAL A 48 -10.72 3.30 -13.65
CA VAL A 48 -10.64 1.83 -13.49
C VAL A 48 -11.91 1.25 -12.88
N LEU A 49 -12.56 1.94 -11.93
CA LEU A 49 -13.65 1.40 -11.13
C LEU A 49 -15.05 1.95 -11.48
N GLY A 50 -15.14 3.05 -12.24
CA GLY A 50 -16.41 3.75 -12.52
C GLY A 50 -16.74 4.77 -11.44
#